data_AF-A0A9E7BZW1-F1
#
_entry.id   AF-A0A9E7BZW1-F1
#
_cell.length_a   1.000
_cell.length_b   1.000
_cell.length_c   1.000
_cell.angle_alpha   90.00
_cell.angle_beta   90.00
_cell.angle_gamma   90.00
#
_symmetry.space_group_name_H-M   'P 1'
#
loop_
_entity.id
_entity.type
_entity.pdbx_description
1 polymer ?
#
loop_
_entity_poly.entity_id
_entity_poly.type
_entity_poly.pdbx_seq_one_letter_code
_entity_poly.pdbx_strand_id
1 'polypeptide(L)'
;MSRSRRAVALLSALAALAVAPAAVAGAADVPSGADQWSVANTSSVQTGVDYELHNRTGGQLGYDNRTFGVDLGWVGHSGGTFEFMRKAPPGVRDHRRGPIAEDEDVAIYNSKSRRYLIFKSRGETKAELDWSRTPTYEWQVQGQHGAGFALFNDRVDRFLVYQSKNYGINLGWLTGPPPVQSASVGLSAQAVTQGWVPYAGAFGAGTQGKLLSVQNANSTATLLFVRPNHSTTECGDPSATIPVSPGATMTRDQMKALYGAESPRLGVTFLACLITPTPQAISLTFLNLTYQLDG
;
A
#
# COMPACT_ATOMS: atom_id res chain seq x y z
N MET A 1 -51.90 -52.29 -23.71
CA MET A 1 -51.52 -51.51 -22.51
C MET A 1 -50.01 -51.58 -22.33
N SER A 2 -49.27 -50.51 -22.61
CA SER A 2 -47.91 -50.29 -22.08
C SER A 2 -47.54 -48.84 -22.37
N ARG A 3 -47.52 -48.01 -21.31
CA ARG A 3 -47.14 -46.59 -21.35
C ARG A 3 -45.65 -46.50 -21.00
N SER A 4 -44.80 -46.19 -21.97
CA SER A 4 -43.40 -45.84 -21.72
C SER A 4 -43.30 -44.32 -21.47
N ARG A 5 -43.06 -43.92 -20.23
CA ARG A 5 -42.80 -42.53 -19.83
C ARG A 5 -41.31 -42.25 -19.99
N ARG A 6 -40.94 -41.36 -20.90
CA ARG A 6 -39.59 -40.78 -20.99
C ARG A 6 -39.51 -39.60 -20.00
N ALA A 7 -38.66 -39.73 -18.99
CA ALA A 7 -38.26 -38.63 -18.12
C ALA A 7 -37.09 -37.89 -18.77
N VAL A 8 -37.30 -36.63 -19.15
CA VAL A 8 -36.25 -35.73 -19.60
C VAL A 8 -35.83 -34.91 -18.38
N ALA A 9 -34.61 -35.11 -17.90
CA ALA A 9 -34.01 -34.26 -16.87
C ALA A 9 -33.14 -33.20 -17.57
N LEU A 10 -33.61 -31.95 -17.59
CA LEU A 10 -32.77 -30.79 -17.91
C LEU A 10 -31.97 -30.43 -16.66
N LEU A 11 -30.64 -30.60 -16.70
CA LEU A 11 -29.74 -29.94 -15.76
C LEU A 11 -29.34 -28.57 -16.33
N SER A 12 -29.84 -27.52 -15.67
CA SER A 12 -29.42 -26.15 -15.91
C SER A 12 -28.09 -25.88 -15.19
N ALA A 13 -27.01 -25.67 -15.94
CA ALA A 13 -25.73 -25.23 -15.41
C ALA A 13 -25.80 -23.72 -15.08
N LEU A 14 -25.86 -23.38 -13.79
CA LEU A 14 -25.66 -22.02 -13.31
C LEU A 14 -24.15 -21.72 -13.31
N ALA A 15 -23.69 -20.91 -14.26
CA ALA A 15 -22.36 -20.33 -14.23
C ALA A 15 -22.33 -19.21 -13.18
N ALA A 16 -21.82 -19.51 -11.98
CA ALA A 16 -21.54 -18.50 -10.98
C ALA A 16 -20.31 -17.69 -11.44
N LEU A 17 -20.54 -16.49 -11.99
CA LEU A 17 -19.50 -15.48 -12.09
C LEU A 17 -19.13 -15.05 -10.66
N ALA A 18 -18.05 -15.62 -10.13
CA ALA A 18 -17.40 -15.09 -8.94
C ALA A 18 -16.81 -13.73 -9.32
N VAL A 19 -17.52 -12.66 -8.98
CA VAL A 19 -16.94 -11.31 -8.96
C VAL A 19 -15.82 -11.36 -7.92
N ALA A 20 -14.57 -11.31 -8.37
CA ALA A 20 -13.44 -11.17 -7.46
C ALA A 20 -13.68 -9.90 -6.62
N PRO A 21 -13.55 -9.96 -5.29
CA PRO A 21 -13.65 -8.75 -4.48
C PRO A 21 -12.60 -7.77 -4.98
N ALA A 22 -13.04 -6.55 -5.31
CA ALA A 22 -12.13 -5.45 -5.58
C ALA A 22 -11.16 -5.38 -4.39
N ALA A 23 -9.87 -5.47 -4.67
CA ALA A 23 -8.84 -5.31 -3.65
C ALA A 23 -9.09 -3.96 -2.97
N VAL A 24 -9.50 -4.02 -1.70
CA VAL A 24 -9.60 -2.83 -0.86
C VAL A 24 -8.18 -2.29 -0.80
N ALA A 25 -7.95 -1.09 -1.33
CA ALA A 25 -6.67 -0.42 -1.21
C ALA A 25 -6.34 -0.35 0.29
N GLY A 26 -5.40 -1.18 0.73
CA GLY A 26 -4.89 -1.10 2.09
C GLY A 26 -4.26 0.26 2.30
N ALA A 27 -4.28 0.76 3.53
CA ALA A 27 -3.53 1.95 3.91
C ALA A 27 -2.12 1.87 3.30
N ALA A 28 -1.70 2.94 2.63
CA ALA A 28 -0.37 2.99 2.05
C ALA A 28 0.65 2.74 3.16
N ASP A 29 1.61 1.84 2.93
CA ASP A 29 2.70 1.63 3.89
C ASP A 29 3.37 2.99 4.13
N VAL A 30 3.34 3.47 5.38
CA VAL A 30 3.99 4.72 5.73
C VAL A 30 5.51 4.50 5.62
N PRO A 31 6.24 5.30 4.82
CA PRO A 31 7.67 5.08 4.62
C PRO A 31 8.42 5.32 5.92
N SER A 32 9.49 4.57 6.15
CA SER A 32 10.31 4.71 7.35
C SER A 32 10.77 6.15 7.53
N GLY A 33 10.45 6.75 8.68
CA GLY A 33 10.80 8.13 8.98
C GLY A 33 9.80 9.17 8.49
N ALA A 34 8.62 8.78 8.02
CA ALA A 34 7.50 9.71 7.83
C ALA A 34 6.66 9.93 9.11
N ASP A 35 6.72 8.95 10.01
CA ASP A 35 6.11 8.90 11.34
C ASP A 35 6.80 9.84 12.34
N GLN A 36 6.94 11.11 11.96
CA GLN A 36 7.69 12.10 12.75
C GLN A 36 6.81 13.02 13.58
N TRP A 37 5.49 12.92 13.46
CA TRP A 37 4.58 13.83 14.12
C TRP A 37 3.95 13.17 15.32
N SER A 38 3.68 13.96 16.35
CA SER A 38 2.90 13.51 17.49
C SER A 38 2.03 14.62 18.04
N VAL A 39 0.96 14.21 18.72
CA VAL A 39 0.08 15.10 19.45
C VAL A 39 0.09 14.77 20.94
N ALA A 40 0.06 15.78 21.79
CA ALA A 40 0.08 15.57 23.24
C ALA A 40 -1.25 14.98 23.77
N ASN A 41 -1.16 14.20 24.85
CA ASN A 41 -2.29 13.77 25.69
C ASN A 41 -3.40 12.95 24.97
N THR A 42 -3.09 12.26 23.87
CA THR A 42 -4.03 11.36 23.19
C THR A 42 -3.32 10.14 22.60
N SER A 43 -4.08 9.07 22.37
CA SER A 43 -3.64 7.84 21.69
C SER A 43 -4.09 7.75 20.22
N SER A 44 -4.82 8.76 19.73
CA SER A 44 -5.27 8.87 18.34
C SER A 44 -5.62 10.32 18.00
N VAL A 45 -5.50 10.69 16.73
CA VAL A 45 -5.93 12.00 16.24
C VAL A 45 -7.43 11.96 16.01
N GLN A 46 -8.14 12.89 16.63
CA GLN A 46 -9.59 13.03 16.57
C GLN A 46 -9.94 14.35 15.92
N THR A 47 -11.08 14.39 15.25
CA THR A 47 -11.56 15.64 14.68
C THR A 47 -12.16 16.55 15.74
N GLY A 48 -12.02 17.87 15.57
CA GLY A 48 -12.63 18.83 16.50
C GLY A 48 -11.85 19.04 17.80
N VAL A 49 -10.61 18.55 17.88
CA VAL A 49 -9.76 18.62 19.08
C VAL A 49 -8.54 19.48 18.79
N ASP A 50 -8.25 20.39 19.71
CA ASP A 50 -7.04 21.21 19.70
C ASP A 50 -5.83 20.39 20.14
N TYR A 51 -4.80 20.38 19.30
CA TYR A 51 -3.55 19.68 19.54
C TYR A 51 -2.35 20.59 19.54
N GLU A 52 -1.39 20.27 20.38
CA GLU A 52 -0.01 20.68 20.19
C GLU A 52 0.65 19.69 19.24
N LEU A 53 1.13 20.19 18.10
CA LEU A 53 1.76 19.36 17.08
C LEU A 53 3.27 19.36 17.27
N HIS A 54 3.80 18.21 17.66
CA HIS A 54 5.23 18.03 17.94
C HIS A 54 5.88 17.23 16.82
N ASN A 55 7.14 17.52 16.53
CA ASN A 55 7.98 16.68 15.67
C ASN A 55 8.74 15.62 16.52
N ARG A 56 9.48 14.72 15.87
CA ARG A 56 10.25 13.66 16.55
C ARG A 56 11.33 14.18 17.51
N THR A 57 11.79 15.42 17.33
CA THR A 57 12.80 16.05 18.19
C THR A 57 12.16 16.79 19.37
N GLY A 58 10.83 16.67 19.55
CA GLY A 58 10.07 17.38 20.59
C GLY A 58 9.83 18.87 20.28
N GLY A 59 10.13 19.32 19.05
CA GLY A 59 9.85 20.68 18.62
C GLY A 59 8.36 20.86 18.35
N GLN A 60 7.73 21.79 19.05
CA GLN A 60 6.32 22.12 18.86
C GLN A 60 6.17 23.12 17.71
N LEU A 61 5.48 22.70 16.65
CA LEU A 61 5.12 23.55 15.52
C LEU A 61 4.01 24.52 15.94
N GLY A 62 4.01 25.72 15.37
CA GLY A 62 2.96 26.72 15.57
C GLY A 62 3.03 27.83 14.53
N TYR A 63 2.05 28.72 14.55
CA TYR A 63 2.09 29.95 13.76
C TYR A 63 3.17 30.90 14.28
N ASP A 64 3.97 31.45 13.38
CA ASP A 64 4.98 32.46 13.71
C ASP A 64 5.07 33.49 12.58
N ASN A 65 5.19 34.78 12.89
CA ASN A 65 5.22 35.83 11.88
C ASN A 65 6.63 35.95 11.30
N ARG A 66 6.83 35.47 10.06
CA ARG A 66 8.16 35.38 9.46
C ARG A 66 8.30 36.33 8.29
N THR A 67 9.47 36.97 8.19
CA THR A 67 9.80 37.82 7.05
C THR A 67 9.85 37.04 5.74
N PHE A 68 10.22 35.75 5.79
CA PHE A 68 10.36 34.90 4.61
C PHE A 68 9.79 33.51 4.86
N GLY A 69 9.09 32.99 3.85
CA GLY A 69 8.54 31.64 3.83
C GLY A 69 7.06 31.60 4.24
N VAL A 70 6.67 30.47 4.81
CA VAL A 70 5.36 30.29 5.45
C VAL A 70 5.46 30.78 6.90
N ASP A 71 4.39 31.39 7.41
CA ASP A 71 4.28 31.86 8.80
C ASP A 71 4.12 30.69 9.79
N LEU A 72 5.16 29.86 9.89
CA LEU A 72 5.29 28.74 10.80
C LEU A 72 6.64 28.80 11.53
N GLY A 73 6.67 28.40 12.79
CA GLY A 73 7.88 28.33 13.60
C GLY A 73 7.80 27.27 14.69
N TRP A 74 8.95 27.02 15.33
CA TRP A 74 9.08 26.12 16.48
C TRP A 74 8.91 26.91 17.78
N VAL A 75 7.73 27.51 17.95
CA VAL A 75 7.47 28.58 18.93
C VAL A 75 6.75 28.12 20.20
N GLY A 76 6.56 26.81 20.35
CA GLY A 76 5.79 26.29 21.47
C GLY A 76 4.32 26.74 21.43
N HIS A 77 3.72 26.80 22.61
CA HIS A 77 2.33 27.21 22.83
C HIS A 77 1.97 28.60 22.25
N SER A 78 2.95 29.49 22.06
CA SER A 78 2.69 30.86 21.60
C SER A 78 2.15 30.96 20.16
N GLY A 79 2.39 29.91 19.35
CA GLY A 79 1.92 29.78 17.97
C GLY A 79 0.52 29.17 17.81
N GLY A 80 -0.19 28.93 18.92
CA GLY A 80 -1.50 28.30 18.92
C GLY A 80 -1.47 26.78 18.72
N THR A 81 -2.66 26.20 18.75
CA THR A 81 -2.95 24.78 18.57
C THR A 81 -3.38 24.46 17.14
N PHE A 82 -3.33 23.19 16.77
CA PHE A 82 -3.80 22.67 15.51
C PHE A 82 -5.03 21.78 15.70
N GLU A 83 -5.99 21.88 14.79
CA GLU A 83 -7.19 21.03 14.75
C GLU A 83 -7.26 20.33 13.39
N PHE A 84 -7.57 19.04 13.40
CA PHE A 84 -7.80 18.26 12.19
C PHE A 84 -9.30 18.18 11.91
N MET A 85 -9.75 18.81 10.83
CA MET A 85 -11.17 18.94 10.50
C MET A 85 -11.55 18.01 9.36
N ARG A 86 -12.54 17.14 9.59
CA ARG A 86 -13.08 16.28 8.54
C ARG A 86 -13.87 17.05 7.49
N LYS A 87 -13.93 16.50 6.29
CA LYS A 87 -14.81 16.99 5.24
C LYS A 87 -16.26 16.64 5.56
N ALA A 88 -17.05 17.66 5.83
CA ALA A 88 -18.49 17.49 5.95
C ALA A 88 -19.14 17.31 4.57
N PRO A 89 -20.18 16.47 4.44
CA PRO A 89 -21.03 16.49 3.25
C PRO A 89 -21.60 17.90 2.99
N PRO A 90 -21.80 18.29 1.72
CA PRO A 90 -22.40 19.59 1.41
C PRO A 90 -23.72 19.80 2.16
N GLY A 91 -23.87 20.96 2.81
CA GLY A 91 -25.09 21.31 3.56
C GLY A 91 -25.18 20.68 4.96
N VAL A 92 -24.21 19.88 5.38
CA VAL A 92 -24.15 19.29 6.73
C VAL A 92 -22.98 19.92 7.48
N ARG A 93 -23.17 20.28 8.75
CA ARG A 93 -22.04 20.55 9.66
C ARG A 93 -21.56 19.22 10.21
N ASP A 94 -20.30 18.85 9.97
CA ASP A 94 -19.75 17.65 10.58
C ASP A 94 -19.44 17.92 12.05
N HIS A 95 -20.27 17.37 12.92
CA HIS A 95 -20.08 17.37 14.36
C HIS A 95 -19.62 15.99 14.87
N ARG A 96 -19.34 15.04 13.97
CA ARG A 96 -18.92 13.69 14.36
C ARG A 96 -17.55 13.79 15.00
N ARG A 97 -17.51 13.56 16.32
CA ARG A 97 -16.25 13.37 17.04
C ARG A 97 -15.82 11.91 16.89
N GLY A 98 -14.52 11.69 16.77
CA GLY A 98 -13.95 10.35 16.74
C GLY A 98 -12.61 10.28 16.00
N PRO A 99 -11.93 9.12 16.08
CA PRO A 99 -10.64 8.88 15.43
C PRO A 99 -10.73 9.05 13.91
N ILE A 100 -9.83 9.83 13.34
CA ILE A 100 -9.73 10.07 11.89
C ILE A 100 -9.16 8.81 11.23
N ALA A 101 -9.82 8.32 10.17
CA ALA A 101 -9.33 7.16 9.44
C ALA A 101 -8.05 7.51 8.64
N GLU A 102 -7.19 6.53 8.39
CA GLU A 102 -5.87 6.79 7.78
C GLU A 102 -5.95 7.34 6.34
N ASP A 103 -7.02 7.00 5.62
CA ASP A 103 -7.31 7.41 4.25
C ASP A 103 -8.28 8.61 4.16
N GLU A 104 -8.66 9.20 5.30
CA GLU A 104 -9.63 10.30 5.34
C GLU A 104 -8.95 11.65 5.13
N ASP A 105 -9.39 12.38 4.11
CA ASP A 105 -8.93 13.74 3.84
C ASP A 105 -9.45 14.73 4.91
N VAL A 106 -8.53 15.48 5.48
CA VAL A 106 -8.76 16.48 6.52
C VAL A 106 -8.16 17.82 6.16
N ALA A 107 -8.71 18.88 6.74
CA ALA A 107 -8.12 20.21 6.74
C ALA A 107 -7.40 20.43 8.08
N ILE A 108 -6.25 21.08 8.05
CA ILE A 108 -5.48 21.38 9.26
C ILE A 108 -5.69 22.85 9.60
N TYR A 109 -6.43 23.14 10.67
CA TYR A 109 -6.70 24.49 11.14
C TYR A 109 -5.73 24.90 12.25
N ASN A 110 -5.29 26.15 12.29
CA ASN A 110 -4.50 26.70 13.40
C ASN A 110 -5.28 27.79 14.15
N SER A 111 -5.36 27.67 15.48
CA SER A 111 -6.18 28.55 16.32
C SER A 111 -5.65 29.98 16.45
N LYS A 112 -4.34 30.19 16.31
CA LYS A 112 -3.71 31.51 16.38
C LYS A 112 -3.93 32.31 15.10
N SER A 113 -3.66 31.72 13.95
CA SER A 113 -3.80 32.38 12.64
C SER A 113 -5.25 32.45 12.16
N ARG A 114 -6.11 31.57 12.70
CA ARG A 114 -7.49 31.33 12.25
C ARG A 114 -7.57 30.99 10.77
N ARG A 115 -6.62 30.18 10.31
CA ARG A 115 -6.46 29.77 8.91
C ARG A 115 -6.11 28.29 8.83
N TYR A 116 -6.29 27.75 7.63
CA TYR A 116 -5.99 26.37 7.30
C TYR A 116 -4.62 26.28 6.64
N LEU A 117 -3.80 25.35 7.10
CA LEU A 117 -2.54 25.04 6.47
C LEU A 117 -2.82 24.34 5.13
N ILE A 118 -2.22 24.83 4.06
CA ILE A 118 -2.38 24.28 2.72
C ILE A 118 -1.02 24.05 2.05
N PHE A 119 -0.97 23.10 1.14
CA PHE A 119 0.08 23.01 0.15
C PHE A 119 -0.03 24.16 -0.86
N LYS A 120 1.11 24.76 -1.16
CA LYS A 120 1.23 25.73 -2.24
C LYS A 120 2.60 25.62 -2.88
N SER A 121 2.60 25.15 -4.13
CA SER A 121 3.81 25.14 -4.95
C SER A 121 4.39 26.55 -5.06
N ARG A 122 5.64 26.71 -4.60
CA ARG A 122 6.41 27.97 -4.60
C ARG A 122 7.83 27.76 -5.16
N GLY A 123 8.06 26.63 -5.82
CA GLY A 123 9.37 26.15 -6.29
C GLY A 123 10.16 25.39 -5.22
N GLU A 124 11.24 24.71 -5.64
CA GLU A 124 11.98 23.73 -4.82
C GLU A 124 12.68 24.29 -3.56
N THR A 125 12.80 25.61 -3.42
CA THR A 125 13.62 26.26 -2.38
C THR A 125 12.84 26.71 -1.16
N LYS A 126 11.55 26.38 -1.02
CA LYS A 126 10.73 26.83 0.11
C LYS A 126 9.91 25.69 0.70
N ALA A 127 9.52 25.81 1.97
CA ALA A 127 8.42 25.01 2.48
C ALA A 127 7.20 25.37 1.64
N GLU A 128 6.73 24.42 0.82
CA GLU A 128 5.63 24.60 -0.14
C GLU A 128 4.28 24.59 0.59
N LEU A 129 4.16 25.49 1.56
CA LEU A 129 3.02 25.65 2.44
C LEU A 129 2.52 27.10 2.40
N ASP A 130 1.24 27.28 2.66
CA ASP A 130 0.61 28.59 2.82
C ASP A 130 -0.60 28.49 3.76
N TRP A 131 -1.23 29.62 4.00
CA TRP A 131 -2.44 29.71 4.81
C TRP A 131 -3.66 30.07 3.96
N SER A 132 -4.72 29.28 4.07
CA SER A 132 -6.02 29.54 3.46
C SER A 132 -7.05 30.02 4.50
N ARG A 133 -7.98 30.87 4.09
CA ARG A 133 -9.14 31.26 4.93
C ARG A 133 -10.28 30.24 4.86
N THR A 134 -10.29 29.40 3.83
CA THR A 134 -11.28 28.34 3.63
C THR A 134 -10.63 26.98 3.85
N PRO A 135 -11.34 26.00 4.39
CA PRO A 135 -10.79 24.65 4.57
C PRO A 135 -10.41 24.06 3.22
N THR A 136 -9.22 23.45 3.18
CA THR A 136 -8.78 22.59 2.08
C THR A 136 -8.50 21.22 2.68
N TYR A 137 -9.20 20.22 2.17
CA TYR A 137 -9.11 18.83 2.63
C TYR A 137 -8.10 18.10 1.74
N GLU A 138 -6.81 18.35 2.01
CA GLU A 138 -5.69 17.82 1.22
C GLU A 138 -4.63 17.13 2.10
N TRP A 139 -4.98 16.84 3.34
CA TRP A 139 -4.10 16.21 4.32
C TRP A 139 -4.71 14.89 4.79
N GLN A 140 -3.86 13.92 5.13
CA GLN A 140 -4.26 12.66 5.73
C GLN A 140 -3.35 12.34 6.93
N VAL A 141 -3.90 11.66 7.93
CA VAL A 141 -3.18 11.23 9.13
C VAL A 141 -2.97 9.72 9.05
N GLN A 142 -1.79 9.30 8.61
CA GLN A 142 -1.49 7.89 8.33
C GLN A 142 -0.57 7.27 9.37
N GLY A 143 -0.58 5.93 9.48
CA GLY A 143 0.32 5.16 10.35
C GLY A 143 0.17 5.54 11.81
N GLN A 144 -1.07 5.72 12.29
CA GLN A 144 -1.29 6.14 13.68
C GLN A 144 -0.87 5.02 14.64
N HIS A 145 0.10 5.31 15.51
CA HIS A 145 0.52 4.39 16.57
C HIS A 145 0.69 5.16 17.89
N GLY A 146 -0.36 5.12 18.72
CA GLY A 146 -0.45 5.94 19.92
C GLY A 146 -0.52 7.43 19.57
N ALA A 147 0.34 8.25 20.17
CA ALA A 147 0.40 9.67 19.88
C ALA A 147 1.07 10.00 18.54
N GLY A 148 1.80 9.05 17.93
CA GLY A 148 2.62 9.24 16.74
C GLY A 148 1.88 8.93 15.43
N PHE A 149 2.21 9.67 14.37
CA PHE A 149 1.63 9.52 13.03
C PHE A 149 2.49 10.18 11.95
N ALA A 150 2.13 9.93 10.70
CA ALA A 150 2.65 10.61 9.52
C ALA A 150 1.62 11.58 8.93
N LEU A 151 2.08 12.73 8.45
CA LEU A 151 1.26 13.78 7.85
C LEU A 151 1.41 13.72 6.33
N PHE A 152 0.48 13.06 5.67
CA PHE A 152 0.48 12.91 4.22
C PHE A 152 -0.30 14.07 3.57
N ASN A 153 0.15 14.55 2.42
CA ASN A 153 -0.55 15.54 1.61
C ASN A 153 -0.91 14.92 0.25
N ASP A 154 -2.21 14.77 -0.03
CA ASP A 154 -2.74 14.07 -1.20
C ASP A 154 -2.38 14.76 -2.52
N ARG A 155 -2.28 16.10 -2.49
CA ARG A 155 -2.06 16.93 -3.65
C ARG A 155 -0.65 16.80 -4.22
N VAL A 156 0.33 16.47 -3.36
CA VAL A 156 1.71 16.23 -3.79
C VAL A 156 2.16 14.78 -3.69
N ASP A 157 1.35 13.91 -3.08
CA ASP A 157 1.69 12.50 -2.82
C ASP A 157 2.98 12.37 -1.97
N ARG A 158 3.07 13.19 -0.90
CA ARG A 158 4.25 13.24 -0.02
C ARG A 158 3.87 13.44 1.42
N PHE A 159 4.73 12.96 2.30
CA PHE A 159 4.67 13.18 3.73
C PHE A 159 5.42 14.46 4.11
N LEU A 160 4.77 15.35 4.85
CA LEU A 160 5.45 16.44 5.51
C LEU A 160 6.33 15.86 6.61
N VAL A 161 7.60 16.24 6.67
CA VAL A 161 8.54 15.74 7.68
C VAL A 161 9.38 16.88 8.25
N TYR A 162 9.94 16.68 9.44
CA TYR A 162 11.02 17.53 9.91
C TYR A 162 12.27 17.25 9.08
N GLN A 163 12.84 18.32 8.51
CA GLN A 163 14.09 18.24 7.76
C GLN A 163 14.95 19.43 8.16
N SER A 164 16.14 19.17 8.70
CA SER A 164 17.08 20.24 9.04
C SER A 164 17.46 21.01 7.77
N LYS A 165 17.22 22.33 7.78
CA LYS A 165 17.54 23.22 6.67
C LYS A 165 18.31 24.43 7.23
N ASN A 166 19.22 24.96 6.43
CA ASN A 166 19.98 26.16 6.80
C ASN A 166 19.22 27.47 6.53
N TYR A 167 18.01 27.37 5.97
CA TYR A 167 17.15 28.49 5.62
C TYR A 167 15.67 28.09 5.73
N GLY A 168 14.79 29.06 5.97
CA GLY A 168 13.35 28.83 6.09
C GLY A 168 12.96 28.07 7.36
N ILE A 169 11.85 27.32 7.30
CA ILE A 169 11.45 26.40 8.36
C ILE A 169 12.03 25.01 8.08
N ASN A 170 12.41 24.28 9.14
CA ASN A 170 12.95 22.92 9.08
C ASN A 170 11.87 21.88 8.74
N LEU A 171 11.20 22.05 7.60
CA LEU A 171 10.21 21.14 7.04
C LEU A 171 10.65 20.72 5.64
N GLY A 172 10.42 19.45 5.33
CA GLY A 172 10.67 18.85 4.02
C GLY A 172 9.50 17.98 3.59
N TRP A 173 9.61 17.48 2.37
CA TRP A 173 8.71 16.48 1.83
C TRP A 173 9.47 15.18 1.67
N LEU A 174 8.97 14.13 2.31
CA LEU A 174 9.39 12.76 2.06
C LEU A 174 8.41 12.16 1.07
N THR A 175 8.88 11.74 -0.10
CA THR A 175 8.03 11.02 -1.05
C THR A 175 7.47 9.77 -0.37
N GLY A 176 6.18 9.49 -0.57
CA GLY A 176 5.63 8.19 -0.17
C GLY A 176 6.42 7.05 -0.80
N PRO A 177 6.36 5.83 -0.25
CA PRO A 177 6.90 4.72 -1.02
C PRO A 177 6.07 4.65 -2.31
N PRO A 178 6.68 4.35 -3.46
CA PRO A 178 5.95 4.31 -4.71
C PRO A 178 4.69 3.44 -4.59
N PRO A 179 3.61 3.79 -5.31
CA PRO A 179 2.36 3.06 -5.19
C PRO A 179 2.57 1.57 -5.48
N VAL A 180 1.89 0.72 -4.70
CA VAL A 180 1.85 -0.71 -4.98
C VAL A 180 1.14 -0.93 -6.31
N GLN A 181 1.84 -1.60 -7.22
CA GLN A 181 1.38 -1.93 -8.56
C GLN A 181 1.03 -3.41 -8.64
N SER A 182 0.20 -3.76 -9.63
CA SER A 182 -0.15 -5.13 -9.94
C SER A 182 0.27 -5.49 -11.37
N ALA A 183 0.73 -6.72 -11.57
CA ALA A 183 1.08 -7.24 -12.90
C ALA A 183 0.66 -8.70 -13.04
N SER A 184 0.46 -9.15 -14.27
CA SER A 184 0.31 -10.58 -14.59
C SER A 184 1.54 -11.07 -15.34
N VAL A 185 2.09 -12.20 -14.92
CA VAL A 185 3.30 -12.79 -15.51
C VAL A 185 2.98 -14.18 -16.00
N GLY A 186 3.19 -14.38 -17.31
CA GLY A 186 3.08 -15.70 -17.93
C GLY A 186 4.28 -16.58 -17.58
N LEU A 187 4.00 -17.82 -17.21
CA LEU A 187 4.99 -18.89 -17.08
C LEU A 187 4.79 -19.87 -18.22
N SER A 188 5.78 -19.99 -19.09
CA SER A 188 5.71 -20.84 -20.27
C SER A 188 6.26 -22.23 -19.96
N ALA A 189 5.56 -23.26 -20.42
CA ALA A 189 6.04 -24.63 -20.37
C ALA A 189 7.38 -24.76 -21.13
N GLN A 190 8.35 -25.43 -20.51
CA GLN A 190 9.65 -25.69 -21.09
C GLN A 190 9.67 -27.09 -21.71
N ALA A 191 10.40 -27.24 -22.81
CA ALA A 191 10.58 -28.55 -23.43
C ALA A 191 11.44 -29.45 -22.53
N VAL A 192 10.93 -30.63 -22.20
CA VAL A 192 11.66 -31.68 -21.49
C VAL A 192 11.55 -33.00 -22.23
N THR A 193 12.60 -33.81 -22.19
CA THR A 193 12.63 -35.13 -22.81
C THR A 193 11.87 -36.17 -21.99
N GLN A 194 11.88 -36.05 -20.66
CA GLN A 194 11.16 -36.94 -19.73
C GLN A 194 10.92 -36.24 -18.39
N GLY A 195 9.82 -36.58 -17.71
CA GLY A 195 9.53 -36.13 -16.34
C GLY A 195 8.53 -34.97 -16.25
N TRP A 196 8.62 -34.21 -15.17
CA TRP A 196 7.79 -33.03 -14.93
C TRP A 196 8.07 -31.93 -15.94
N VAL A 197 7.02 -31.32 -16.50
CA VAL A 197 7.14 -30.14 -17.38
C VAL A 197 7.31 -28.90 -16.50
N PRO A 198 8.47 -28.23 -16.54
CA PRO A 198 8.65 -27.02 -15.77
C PRO A 198 8.10 -25.82 -16.52
N TYR A 199 7.63 -24.83 -15.77
CA TYR A 199 7.13 -23.56 -16.24
C TYR A 199 8.07 -22.48 -15.73
N ALA A 200 8.51 -21.62 -16.65
CA ALA A 200 9.46 -20.57 -16.35
C ALA A 200 8.93 -19.20 -16.79
N GLY A 201 9.22 -18.19 -15.98
CA GLY A 201 8.96 -16.78 -16.28
C GLY A 201 9.84 -15.88 -15.44
N ALA A 202 9.87 -14.58 -15.76
CA ALA A 202 10.66 -13.60 -15.05
C ALA A 202 9.92 -12.28 -14.95
N PHE A 203 10.22 -11.48 -13.91
CA PHE A 203 9.57 -10.19 -13.68
C PHE A 203 10.54 -9.14 -13.12
N GLY A 204 10.43 -7.91 -13.64
CA GLY A 204 11.16 -6.75 -13.13
C GLY A 204 12.66 -6.75 -13.42
N ALA A 205 13.11 -7.44 -14.48
CA ALA A 205 14.52 -7.40 -14.88
C ALA A 205 14.97 -5.96 -15.17
N GLY A 206 16.05 -5.51 -14.53
CA GLY A 206 16.55 -4.14 -14.67
C GLY A 206 15.74 -3.07 -13.94
N THR A 207 14.75 -3.46 -13.15
CA THR A 207 13.91 -2.54 -12.37
C THR A 207 14.32 -2.58 -10.89
N GLN A 208 14.36 -1.42 -10.24
CA GLN A 208 14.56 -1.32 -8.79
C GLN A 208 13.21 -1.32 -8.08
N GLY A 209 13.12 -2.00 -6.94
CA GLY A 209 11.88 -2.25 -6.22
C GLY A 209 11.84 -3.61 -5.56
N LYS A 210 10.68 -3.96 -5.03
CA LYS A 210 10.42 -5.21 -4.31
C LYS A 210 9.14 -5.87 -4.78
N LEU A 211 9.16 -7.20 -4.84
CA LEU A 211 7.98 -8.02 -5.01
C LEU A 211 7.31 -8.20 -3.65
N LEU A 212 6.00 -7.93 -3.58
CA LEU A 212 5.22 -7.97 -2.35
C LEU A 212 4.35 -9.22 -2.26
N SER A 213 3.80 -9.67 -3.39
CA SER A 213 2.91 -10.83 -3.43
C SER A 213 3.01 -11.58 -4.75
N VAL A 214 2.81 -12.90 -4.66
CA VAL A 214 2.73 -13.81 -5.80
C VAL A 214 1.50 -14.69 -5.59
N GLN A 215 0.52 -14.58 -6.48
CA GLN A 215 -0.68 -15.40 -6.48
C GLN A 215 -0.69 -16.32 -7.70
N ASN A 216 -1.01 -17.60 -7.47
CA ASN A 216 -1.29 -18.53 -8.54
C ASN A 216 -2.64 -18.15 -9.18
N ALA A 217 -2.60 -17.60 -10.39
CA ALA A 217 -3.80 -17.19 -11.11
C ALA A 217 -4.54 -18.37 -11.76
N ASN A 218 -3.94 -19.57 -11.75
CA ASN A 218 -4.57 -20.78 -12.25
C ASN A 218 -5.66 -21.25 -11.29
N SER A 219 -6.85 -21.55 -11.81
CA SER A 219 -8.00 -21.99 -11.02
C SER A 219 -8.10 -23.52 -10.86
N THR A 220 -7.29 -24.29 -11.57
CA THR A 220 -7.40 -25.76 -11.64
C THR A 220 -6.12 -26.50 -11.28
N ALA A 221 -4.98 -25.81 -11.22
CA ALA A 221 -3.67 -26.42 -11.03
C ALA A 221 -2.90 -25.84 -9.83
N THR A 222 -2.23 -26.72 -9.10
CA THR A 222 -1.28 -26.34 -8.06
C THR A 222 0.09 -26.10 -8.71
N LEU A 223 0.70 -24.96 -8.41
CA LEU A 223 2.08 -24.69 -8.80
C LEU A 223 3.03 -25.15 -7.71
N LEU A 224 4.03 -25.93 -8.08
CA LEU A 224 5.10 -26.39 -7.20
C LEU A 224 6.38 -25.63 -7.53
N PHE A 225 6.60 -24.52 -6.82
CA PHE A 225 7.79 -23.70 -7.03
C PHE A 225 9.03 -24.44 -6.55
N VAL A 226 10.05 -24.55 -7.40
CA VAL A 226 11.29 -25.28 -7.09
C VAL A 226 12.16 -24.41 -6.18
N ARG A 227 12.58 -24.97 -5.04
CA ARG A 227 13.43 -24.28 -4.07
C ARG A 227 14.84 -24.01 -4.63
N PRO A 228 15.56 -23.02 -4.09
CA PRO A 228 16.98 -22.83 -4.43
C PRO A 228 17.79 -24.12 -4.23
N ASN A 229 18.73 -24.39 -5.13
CA ASN A 229 19.58 -25.59 -5.16
C ASN A 229 18.87 -26.92 -5.45
N HIS A 230 17.59 -26.89 -5.87
CA HIS A 230 16.88 -28.05 -6.39
C HIS A 230 16.63 -27.93 -7.89
N SER A 231 16.27 -29.07 -8.48
CA SER A 231 16.00 -29.21 -9.91
C SER A 231 14.55 -29.60 -10.18
N THR A 232 14.11 -29.41 -11.42
CA THR A 232 12.74 -29.74 -11.84
C THR A 232 12.49 -31.26 -11.90
N THR A 233 13.54 -32.08 -11.87
CA THR A 233 13.38 -33.54 -11.74
C THR A 233 12.87 -33.95 -10.35
N GLU A 234 13.06 -33.08 -9.34
CA GLU A 234 12.63 -33.29 -7.96
C GLU A 234 11.24 -32.69 -7.69
N CYS A 235 10.47 -32.33 -8.71
CA CYS A 235 9.16 -31.70 -8.51
C CYS A 235 8.14 -32.57 -7.77
N GLY A 236 8.36 -33.89 -7.67
CA GLY A 236 7.56 -34.78 -6.83
C GLY A 236 7.98 -34.78 -5.34
N ASP A 237 9.10 -34.15 -4.99
CA ASP A 237 9.62 -34.10 -3.64
C ASP A 237 9.11 -32.84 -2.90
N PRO A 238 8.34 -32.98 -1.81
CA PRO A 238 7.85 -31.85 -1.04
C PRO A 238 8.95 -31.06 -0.32
N SER A 239 10.14 -31.65 -0.13
CA SER A 239 11.31 -30.94 0.43
C SER A 239 12.02 -30.07 -0.60
N ALA A 240 11.86 -30.35 -1.90
CA ALA A 240 12.44 -29.62 -3.02
C ALA A 240 11.52 -28.52 -3.58
N THR A 241 10.25 -28.50 -3.17
CA THR A 241 9.23 -27.62 -3.73
C THR A 241 8.44 -26.83 -2.68
N ILE A 242 7.73 -25.80 -3.13
CA ILE A 242 6.80 -24.99 -2.35
C ILE A 242 5.46 -24.98 -3.09
N PRO A 243 4.41 -25.63 -2.57
CA PRO A 243 3.12 -25.70 -3.22
C PRO A 243 2.32 -24.41 -3.03
N VAL A 244 1.71 -23.95 -4.12
CA VAL A 244 0.74 -22.84 -4.16
C VAL A 244 -0.51 -23.32 -4.87
N SER A 245 -1.55 -23.59 -4.09
CA SER A 245 -2.85 -24.08 -4.56
C SER A 245 -3.51 -23.14 -5.57
N PRO A 246 -4.49 -23.61 -6.36
CA PRO A 246 -5.23 -22.76 -7.28
C PRO A 246 -5.82 -21.52 -6.58
N GLY A 247 -5.60 -20.33 -7.16
CA GLY A 247 -6.05 -19.04 -6.60
C GLY A 247 -5.35 -18.59 -5.31
N ALA A 248 -4.46 -19.42 -4.74
CA ALA A 248 -3.78 -19.09 -3.50
C ALA A 248 -2.61 -18.12 -3.72
N THR A 249 -2.32 -17.35 -2.68
CA THR A 249 -1.18 -16.43 -2.61
C THR A 249 -0.07 -17.05 -1.78
N MET A 250 1.17 -16.90 -2.24
CA MET A 250 2.36 -17.33 -1.48
C MET A 250 2.40 -16.63 -0.13
N THR A 251 2.65 -17.40 0.93
CA THR A 251 2.87 -16.83 2.26
C THR A 251 4.24 -16.15 2.35
N ARG A 252 4.45 -15.32 3.38
CA ARG A 252 5.75 -14.68 3.62
C ARG A 252 6.87 -15.71 3.82
N ASP A 253 6.61 -16.79 4.55
CA ASP A 253 7.57 -17.88 4.74
C ASP A 253 7.90 -18.59 3.43
N GLN A 254 6.91 -18.77 2.55
CA GLN A 254 7.11 -19.34 1.22
C GLN A 254 7.96 -18.43 0.34
N MET A 255 7.69 -17.11 0.34
CA MET A 255 8.52 -16.11 -0.36
C MET A 255 9.96 -16.14 0.16
N LYS A 256 10.14 -16.17 1.49
CA LYS A 256 11.45 -16.23 2.13
C LYS A 256 12.19 -17.52 1.82
N ALA A 257 11.50 -18.65 1.79
CA ALA A 257 12.10 -19.93 1.44
C ALA A 257 12.53 -19.99 -0.04
N LEU A 258 11.82 -19.31 -0.95
CA LEU A 258 12.13 -19.30 -2.37
C LEU A 258 13.22 -18.28 -2.73
N TYR A 259 13.19 -17.09 -2.13
CA TYR A 259 14.00 -15.95 -2.53
C TYR A 259 14.95 -15.41 -1.44
N GLY A 260 14.96 -16.03 -0.26
CA GLY A 260 15.75 -15.58 0.89
C GLY A 260 15.16 -14.36 1.64
N ALA A 261 14.07 -13.77 1.15
CA ALA A 261 13.42 -12.61 1.75
C ALA A 261 11.89 -12.68 1.61
N GLU A 262 11.16 -12.11 2.56
CA GLU A 262 9.69 -12.02 2.53
C GLU A 262 9.19 -11.05 1.45
N SER A 263 10.04 -10.09 1.05
CA SER A 263 9.80 -9.15 -0.05
C SER A 263 11.08 -9.01 -0.88
N PRO A 264 11.37 -9.95 -1.79
CA PRO A 264 12.61 -9.97 -2.57
C PRO A 264 12.68 -8.79 -3.54
N ARG A 265 13.89 -8.39 -3.91
CA ARG A 265 14.07 -7.34 -4.93
C ARG A 265 13.53 -7.80 -6.27
N LEU A 266 13.03 -6.84 -7.07
CA LEU A 266 12.62 -7.09 -8.46
C LEU A 266 13.79 -7.60 -9.31
N GLY A 267 13.44 -8.25 -10.43
CA GLY A 267 14.37 -9.10 -11.18
C GLY A 267 14.28 -10.57 -10.76
N VAL A 268 13.10 -10.99 -10.27
CA VAL A 268 12.85 -12.38 -9.85
C VAL A 268 12.60 -13.28 -11.05
N THR A 269 13.02 -14.54 -10.90
CA THR A 269 12.64 -15.63 -11.80
C THR A 269 11.68 -16.55 -11.06
N PHE A 270 10.75 -17.13 -11.82
CA PHE A 270 9.79 -18.10 -11.36
C PHE A 270 10.09 -19.41 -12.06
N LEU A 271 10.31 -20.46 -11.30
CA LEU A 271 10.45 -21.82 -11.79
C LEU A 271 9.52 -22.71 -10.98
N ALA A 272 8.53 -23.27 -11.64
CA ALA A 272 7.56 -24.14 -11.00
C ALA A 272 7.22 -25.33 -11.87
N CYS A 273 6.92 -26.46 -11.24
CA CYS A 273 6.16 -27.53 -11.89
C CYS A 273 4.67 -27.33 -11.64
N LEU A 274 3.86 -28.07 -12.39
CA LEU A 274 2.42 -27.94 -12.34
C LEU A 274 1.77 -29.31 -12.10
N ILE A 275 0.88 -29.38 -11.11
CA ILE A 275 0.04 -30.55 -10.83
C ILE A 275 -1.41 -30.20 -11.11
N THR A 276 -2.07 -31.04 -11.92
CA THR A 276 -3.52 -30.98 -12.16
C THR A 276 -4.19 -32.25 -11.64
N PRO A 277 -5.42 -32.16 -11.11
CA PRO A 277 -6.22 -33.35 -10.77
C PRO A 277 -6.56 -34.21 -11.99
N THR A 278 -6.60 -33.60 -13.18
CA THR A 278 -6.90 -34.26 -14.45
C THR A 278 -5.82 -33.90 -15.46
N PRO A 279 -5.22 -34.87 -16.18
CA PRO A 279 -4.20 -34.58 -17.18
C PRO A 279 -4.67 -33.55 -18.20
N GLN A 280 -4.03 -32.40 -18.24
CA GLN A 280 -4.31 -31.32 -19.18
C GLN A 280 -2.98 -30.79 -19.74
N ALA A 281 -2.96 -30.57 -21.05
CA ALA A 281 -1.84 -29.90 -21.71
C ALA A 281 -1.98 -28.39 -21.49
N ILE A 282 -1.27 -27.87 -20.49
CA ILE A 282 -1.20 -26.43 -20.22
C ILE A 282 0.10 -25.92 -20.83
N SER A 283 0.04 -25.08 -21.85
CA SER A 283 1.24 -24.49 -22.45
C SER A 283 1.70 -23.22 -21.74
N LEU A 284 0.78 -22.56 -21.03
CA LEU A 284 0.97 -21.27 -20.39
C LEU A 284 0.10 -21.21 -19.13
N THR A 285 0.69 -20.76 -18.02
CA THR A 285 -0.04 -20.41 -16.80
C THR A 285 0.37 -19.01 -16.35
N PHE A 286 -0.37 -18.40 -15.42
CA PHE A 286 -0.13 -17.01 -15.00
C PHE A 286 0.05 -16.89 -13.49
N LEU A 287 0.84 -15.90 -13.10
CA LEU A 287 0.92 -15.39 -11.74
C LEU A 287 0.35 -13.97 -11.72
N ASN A 288 -0.44 -13.66 -10.70
CA ASN A 288 -0.77 -12.27 -10.38
C ASN A 288 0.21 -11.80 -9.31
N LEU A 289 0.89 -10.70 -9.59
CA LEU A 289 1.92 -10.13 -8.72
C LEU A 289 1.45 -8.80 -8.16
N THR A 290 1.83 -8.50 -6.92
CA THR A 290 1.89 -7.12 -6.45
C THR A 290 3.33 -6.74 -6.14
N TYR A 291 3.73 -5.53 -6.50
CA TYR A 291 5.09 -5.05 -6.36
C TYR A 291 5.12 -3.55 -6.07
N GLN A 292 6.27 -3.07 -5.62
CA GLN A 292 6.51 -1.67 -5.35
C GLN A 292 7.87 -1.29 -5.93
N LEU A 293 7.93 -0.20 -6.69
CA LEU A 293 9.19 0.32 -7.22
C LEU A 293 9.97 1.03 -6.11
N ASP A 294 11.29 1.14 -6.26
CA ASP A 294 12.08 2.06 -5.44
C ASP A 294 11.85 3.51 -5.97
N GLY A 295 11.77 4.48 -5.05
CA GLY A 295 11.48 5.89 -5.36
C GLY A 295 12.72 6.75 -5.58
#